data_AF-A0A246U2P3-F1
#
_entry.id   AF-A0A246U2P3-F1
#
_cell.length_a   1.000
_cell.length_b   1.000
_cell.length_c   1.000
_cell.angle_alpha   90.00
_cell.angle_beta   90.00
_cell.angle_gamma   90.00
#
_symmetry.space_group_name_H-M   'P 1'
#
loop_
_entity.id
_entity.type
_entity.pdbx_description
1 polymer ?
#
loop_
_entity_poly.entity_id
_entity_poly.type
_entity_poly.pdbx_seq_one_letter_code
_entity_poly.pdbx_strand_id
1 'polypeptide(L)'
;MNVANKLQYGDRFGDQVIKLANSKLSVATSSSDAEVATARYSKWFHDNDGQTEPMATSSRKFRKITPYMAAADVAAATLENLTILGNDASDIFTPRLPVGHKMRKAIRSSIMPGVPYLGTCKFGEIVTDRGHDKYGVAQIFIANFDGDLDTRCANSYLKPKGRDFDQMIYGVHLIVDRFGKPLGINRSRGSEGVAFKTKDLTEALYQIASVSSGLSKGELHQRLGAVRKG
;
A
#
# COMPACT_ATOMS: atom_id res chain seq x y z
N MET A 1 22.78 5.47 -12.31
CA MET A 1 22.20 4.31 -11.59
C MET A 1 20.89 4.73 -10.95
N ASN A 2 20.00 3.79 -10.64
CA ASN A 2 18.54 4.00 -10.55
C ASN A 2 18.09 5.08 -9.55
N VAL A 3 17.12 5.90 -9.98
CA VAL A 3 16.32 6.82 -9.14
C VAL A 3 14.81 6.53 -9.25
N ALA A 4 14.38 5.82 -10.30
CA ALA A 4 12.99 5.42 -10.52
C ALA A 4 12.61 4.19 -9.67
N ASN A 5 12.22 4.42 -8.41
CA ASN A 5 11.36 3.52 -7.62
C ASN A 5 10.54 4.27 -6.55
N LYS A 6 10.35 5.59 -6.71
CA LYS A 6 9.66 6.46 -5.74
C LYS A 6 8.24 6.80 -6.22
N LEU A 7 7.27 6.63 -5.33
CA LEU A 7 5.84 6.85 -5.60
C LEU A 7 5.51 8.35 -5.78
N GLN A 8 5.66 8.85 -7.00
CA GLN A 8 5.30 10.23 -7.38
C GLN A 8 3.77 10.39 -7.42
N TYR A 9 3.23 10.92 -6.32
CA TYR A 9 1.79 10.98 -6.07
C TYR A 9 1.25 12.42 -5.86
N GLY A 10 2.10 13.39 -5.51
CA GLY A 10 1.69 14.79 -5.28
C GLY A 10 1.00 15.42 -6.50
N ASP A 11 1.47 15.11 -7.71
CA ASP A 11 0.96 15.68 -8.97
C ASP A 11 -0.50 15.29 -9.25
N ARG A 12 -1.00 14.23 -8.60
CA ARG A 12 -2.30 13.61 -8.91
C ARG A 12 -3.49 14.26 -8.21
N PHE A 13 -3.25 15.15 -7.25
CA PHE A 13 -4.29 16.00 -6.64
C PHE A 13 -4.39 17.39 -7.30
N GLY A 14 -3.57 17.64 -8.33
CA GLY A 14 -3.41 18.93 -8.98
C GLY A 14 -2.44 19.87 -8.24
N ASP A 15 -1.76 20.72 -9.01
CA ASP A 15 -0.57 21.50 -8.63
C ASP A 15 -0.72 22.34 -7.34
N GLN A 16 -1.94 22.66 -6.92
CA GLN A 16 -2.20 23.47 -5.74
C GLN A 16 -2.01 22.72 -4.43
N VAL A 17 -2.07 21.37 -4.43
CA VAL A 17 -1.70 20.57 -3.26
C VAL A 17 -0.17 20.52 -3.11
N ILE A 18 0.57 20.43 -4.22
CA ILE A 18 2.04 20.58 -4.23
C ILE A 18 2.45 22.01 -3.83
N LYS A 19 1.71 23.05 -4.24
CA LYS A 19 1.96 24.43 -3.77
C LYS A 19 1.75 24.62 -2.26
N LEU A 20 1.10 23.66 -1.58
CA LEU A 20 1.05 23.55 -0.12
C LEU A 20 2.26 22.78 0.48
N ALA A 21 2.98 22.01 -0.34
CA ALA A 21 3.99 21.03 0.02
C ALA A 21 5.19 21.05 -0.96
N ASN A 22 5.84 22.22 -1.05
CA ASN A 22 7.09 22.56 -1.77
C ASN A 22 7.00 22.90 -3.27
N SER A 23 7.84 23.86 -3.68
CA SER A 23 8.00 24.29 -5.06
C SER A 23 9.30 23.79 -5.68
N LYS A 24 9.20 23.21 -6.90
CA LYS A 24 10.22 23.03 -7.99
C LYS A 24 10.42 21.59 -8.52
N LEU A 25 10.09 21.40 -9.81
CA LEU A 25 10.67 20.51 -10.86
C LEU A 25 10.74 18.96 -10.63
N SER A 26 10.90 18.09 -11.67
CA SER A 26 10.40 18.00 -13.07
C SER A 26 10.99 16.73 -13.77
N VAL A 27 10.43 16.30 -14.92
CA VAL A 27 10.98 15.37 -15.97
C VAL A 27 11.03 13.83 -15.65
N ALA A 28 10.90 12.85 -16.57
CA ALA A 28 9.93 12.54 -17.67
C ALA A 28 10.26 11.18 -18.40
N THR A 29 9.24 10.49 -18.97
CA THR A 29 9.24 9.62 -20.22
C THR A 29 10.17 8.36 -20.35
N SER A 30 9.90 7.28 -21.15
CA SER A 30 8.69 6.72 -21.83
C SER A 30 9.00 5.42 -22.65
N SER A 31 8.03 4.47 -22.76
CA SER A 31 7.77 3.46 -23.83
C SER A 31 8.86 2.46 -24.31
N SER A 32 8.58 1.38 -25.06
CA SER A 32 7.48 0.36 -25.17
C SER A 32 7.94 -0.72 -26.23
N ASP A 33 7.23 -1.67 -26.87
CA ASP A 33 5.80 -1.99 -27.10
C ASP A 33 5.52 -3.53 -27.23
N ALA A 34 6.52 -4.40 -27.03
CA ALA A 34 6.54 -5.82 -27.47
C ALA A 34 5.79 -6.83 -26.54
N GLU A 35 4.60 -6.47 -26.05
CA GLU A 35 4.34 -6.55 -24.61
C GLU A 35 3.28 -7.56 -24.10
N VAL A 36 2.72 -8.47 -24.91
CA VAL A 36 1.40 -9.05 -24.59
C VAL A 36 1.38 -10.47 -23.97
N ALA A 37 2.29 -11.37 -24.35
CA ALA A 37 2.18 -12.80 -23.99
C ALA A 37 3.17 -13.25 -22.90
N THR A 38 4.47 -13.04 -23.11
CA THR A 38 5.54 -13.31 -22.12
C THR A 38 5.33 -12.50 -20.83
N ALA A 39 4.76 -11.30 -20.99
CA ALA A 39 4.39 -10.36 -19.93
C ALA A 39 3.17 -10.78 -19.10
N ARG A 40 3.05 -12.07 -18.74
CA ARG A 40 2.11 -12.55 -17.70
C ARG A 40 2.79 -13.04 -16.44
N TYR A 41 4.04 -13.53 -16.53
CA TYR A 41 4.79 -14.03 -15.37
C TYR A 41 6.04 -13.20 -15.06
N SER A 42 6.67 -12.56 -16.05
CA SER A 42 7.65 -11.48 -15.78
C SER A 42 6.97 -10.24 -15.17
N LYS A 43 5.81 -9.86 -15.72
CA LYS A 43 4.95 -8.74 -15.30
C LYS A 43 4.46 -8.79 -13.86
N TRP A 44 4.53 -9.96 -13.21
CA TRP A 44 4.28 -10.07 -11.77
C TRP A 44 5.37 -9.37 -10.92
N PHE A 45 6.63 -9.32 -11.36
CA PHE A 45 7.75 -8.85 -10.52
C PHE A 45 8.73 -7.87 -11.19
N HIS A 46 8.67 -7.68 -12.52
CA HIS A 46 9.71 -6.99 -13.28
C HIS A 46 9.23 -6.01 -14.37
N ASP A 47 7.98 -5.56 -14.33
CA ASP A 47 7.56 -4.42 -15.17
C ASP A 47 8.31 -3.15 -14.73
N ASN A 48 9.33 -2.79 -15.51
CA ASN A 48 10.12 -1.57 -15.38
C ASN A 48 10.64 -1.11 -16.76
N ASP A 49 9.84 -1.34 -17.81
CA ASP A 49 10.15 -1.07 -19.21
C ASP A 49 10.01 0.43 -19.54
N GLY A 50 10.78 1.28 -18.85
CA GLY A 50 10.92 2.72 -19.09
C GLY A 50 9.71 3.58 -18.73
N GLN A 51 8.49 3.06 -18.87
CA GLN A 51 7.30 3.68 -18.30
C GLN A 51 7.28 3.46 -16.79
N THR A 52 7.30 4.56 -16.04
CA THR A 52 6.85 4.56 -14.64
C THR A 52 5.35 4.29 -14.66
N GLU A 53 4.92 3.02 -14.65
CA GLU A 53 3.49 2.66 -14.62
C GLU A 53 2.84 3.44 -13.48
N PRO A 54 1.95 4.41 -13.78
CA PRO A 54 1.26 5.10 -12.71
C PRO A 54 0.32 4.09 -12.08
N MET A 55 0.34 3.97 -10.75
CA MET A 55 -0.74 3.33 -9.96
C MET A 55 -2.11 4.05 -10.14
N ALA A 56 -2.32 4.78 -11.23
CA ALA A 56 -3.45 5.64 -11.49
C ALA A 56 -3.74 5.81 -12.99
N THR A 57 -4.25 4.74 -13.63
CA THR A 57 -5.34 4.93 -14.63
C THR A 57 -6.54 5.66 -14.00
N SER A 58 -6.62 5.64 -12.67
CA SER A 58 -7.50 6.42 -11.80
C SER A 58 -7.15 7.90 -11.60
N SER A 59 -6.16 8.47 -12.30
CA SER A 59 -5.79 9.89 -12.12
C SER A 59 -6.96 10.85 -12.33
N ARG A 60 -7.87 10.52 -13.26
CA ARG A 60 -9.14 11.22 -13.53
C ARG A 60 -10.26 10.96 -12.50
N LYS A 61 -10.07 10.03 -11.56
CA LYS A 61 -11.03 9.68 -10.50
C LYS A 61 -10.80 10.46 -9.19
N PHE A 62 -9.59 10.96 -8.94
CA PHE A 62 -9.29 11.64 -7.67
C PHE A 62 -10.02 12.98 -7.57
N ARG A 63 -10.75 13.17 -6.47
CA ARG A 63 -11.38 14.45 -6.13
C ARG A 63 -10.29 15.46 -5.76
N LYS A 64 -10.17 16.51 -6.57
CA LYS A 64 -9.22 17.61 -6.38
C LYS A 64 -9.40 18.26 -5.00
N ILE A 65 -8.28 18.46 -4.30
CA ILE A 65 -8.23 19.21 -3.05
C ILE A 65 -7.67 20.61 -3.35
N THR A 66 -8.19 21.64 -2.69
CA THR A 66 -7.76 23.04 -2.89
C THR A 66 -7.61 23.74 -1.53
N PRO A 67 -6.75 24.76 -1.40
CA PRO A 67 -6.52 25.45 -0.13
C PRO A 67 -7.73 26.25 0.40
N TYR A 68 -8.80 26.39 -0.40
CA TYR A 68 -10.02 27.11 -0.03
C TYR A 68 -11.15 26.21 0.48
N MET A 69 -10.95 24.89 0.52
CA MET A 69 -11.95 23.94 1.02
C MET A 69 -11.99 23.93 2.55
N ALA A 70 -13.20 23.79 3.13
CA ALA A 70 -13.34 23.58 4.57
C ALA A 70 -12.70 22.24 4.99
N ALA A 71 -12.25 22.15 6.24
CA ALA A 71 -11.56 20.95 6.75
C ALA A 71 -12.40 19.66 6.61
N ALA A 72 -13.73 19.77 6.67
CA ALA A 72 -14.66 18.66 6.42
C ALA A 72 -14.65 18.18 4.95
N ASP A 73 -14.64 19.12 3.99
CA ASP A 73 -14.52 18.79 2.55
C ASP A 73 -13.17 18.19 2.20
N VAL A 74 -12.09 18.68 2.83
CA VAL A 74 -10.74 18.11 2.71
C VAL A 74 -10.73 16.67 3.24
N ALA A 75 -11.35 16.41 4.39
CA ALA A 75 -11.46 15.06 4.96
C ALA A 75 -12.30 14.13 4.07
N ALA A 76 -13.44 14.60 3.54
CA ALA A 76 -14.29 13.84 2.64
C ALA A 76 -13.58 13.48 1.32
N ALA A 77 -12.93 14.46 0.67
CA ALA A 77 -12.12 14.22 -0.53
C ALA A 77 -10.94 13.28 -0.25
N THR A 78 -10.29 13.40 0.91
CA THR A 78 -9.20 12.50 1.30
C THR A 78 -9.70 11.06 1.52
N LEU A 79 -10.86 10.85 2.14
CA LEU A 79 -11.48 9.51 2.26
C LEU A 79 -11.81 8.90 0.90
N GLU A 80 -12.37 9.69 -0.01
CA GLU A 80 -12.69 9.29 -1.38
C GLU A 80 -11.42 8.87 -2.14
N ASN A 81 -10.37 9.71 -2.08
CA ASN A 81 -9.08 9.47 -2.72
C ASN A 81 -8.32 8.28 -2.12
N LEU A 82 -8.37 8.07 -0.81
CA LEU A 82 -7.84 6.88 -0.14
C LEU A 82 -8.61 5.61 -0.54
N THR A 83 -9.92 5.71 -0.79
CA THR A 83 -10.76 4.57 -1.23
C THR A 83 -10.42 4.16 -2.67
N ILE A 84 -10.11 5.12 -3.53
CA ILE A 84 -9.57 4.88 -4.87
C ILE A 84 -8.19 4.21 -4.77
N LEU A 85 -7.25 4.77 -4.01
CA LEU A 85 -5.94 4.16 -3.75
C LEU A 85 -6.01 2.73 -3.23
N GLY A 86 -6.93 2.45 -2.29
CA GLY A 86 -7.09 1.11 -1.75
C GLY A 86 -7.57 0.11 -2.79
N ASN A 87 -8.46 0.52 -3.70
CA ASN A 87 -8.86 -0.31 -4.83
C ASN A 87 -7.70 -0.54 -5.80
N ASP A 88 -7.07 0.54 -6.28
CA ASP A 88 -5.95 0.46 -7.23
C ASP A 88 -4.79 -0.39 -6.65
N ALA A 89 -4.45 -0.24 -5.37
CA ALA A 89 -3.46 -1.07 -4.69
C ALA A 89 -3.91 -2.54 -4.61
N SER A 90 -5.15 -2.83 -4.22
CA SER A 90 -5.66 -4.22 -4.21
C SER A 90 -5.60 -4.87 -5.60
N ASP A 91 -5.90 -4.10 -6.65
CA ASP A 91 -6.00 -4.59 -8.02
C ASP A 91 -4.62 -4.70 -8.69
N ILE A 92 -3.61 -3.99 -8.17
CA ILE A 92 -2.18 -4.19 -8.48
C ILE A 92 -1.62 -5.42 -7.75
N PHE A 93 -1.83 -5.56 -6.43
CA PHE A 93 -1.19 -6.60 -5.64
C PHE A 93 -1.85 -7.97 -5.80
N THR A 94 -3.19 -8.07 -5.68
CA THR A 94 -3.88 -9.36 -5.59
C THR A 94 -3.63 -10.27 -6.80
N PRO A 95 -3.68 -9.80 -8.06
CA PRO A 95 -3.42 -10.64 -9.23
C PRO A 95 -1.95 -11.08 -9.41
N ARG A 96 -1.03 -10.54 -8.61
CA ARG A 96 0.42 -10.87 -8.62
C ARG A 96 0.82 -11.81 -7.47
N LEU A 97 -0.13 -12.23 -6.62
CA LEU A 97 0.12 -13.14 -5.50
C LEU A 97 0.19 -14.61 -5.95
N PRO A 98 0.92 -15.48 -5.23
CA PRO A 98 0.99 -16.91 -5.53
C PRO A 98 -0.39 -17.58 -5.52
N VAL A 99 -0.58 -18.56 -6.41
CA VAL A 99 -1.79 -19.41 -6.43
C VAL A 99 -2.03 -20.03 -5.05
N GLY A 100 -3.26 -19.88 -4.53
CA GLY A 100 -3.61 -20.32 -3.18
C GLY A 100 -3.36 -19.29 -2.07
N HIS A 101 -3.04 -18.03 -2.40
CA HIS A 101 -2.93 -16.96 -1.41
C HIS A 101 -4.20 -16.79 -0.56
N LYS A 102 -4.01 -16.43 0.72
CA LYS A 102 -5.09 -16.24 1.70
C LYS A 102 -5.53 -14.78 1.85
N MET A 103 -4.93 -13.85 1.09
CA MET A 103 -5.32 -12.44 1.10
C MET A 103 -6.71 -12.24 0.48
N ARG A 104 -7.52 -11.40 1.13
CA ARG A 104 -8.83 -10.93 0.67
C ARG A 104 -8.79 -9.42 0.44
N LYS A 105 -9.45 -8.93 -0.61
CA LYS A 105 -9.69 -7.49 -0.83
C LYS A 105 -10.61 -6.97 0.28
N ALA A 106 -10.19 -5.91 0.98
CA ALA A 106 -10.89 -5.40 2.15
C ALA A 106 -10.68 -3.88 2.28
N ILE A 107 -11.37 -3.11 1.44
CA ILE A 107 -11.19 -1.66 1.33
C ILE A 107 -11.80 -0.95 2.54
N ARG A 108 -10.99 -0.19 3.29
CA ARG A 108 -11.47 0.69 4.37
C ARG A 108 -10.53 1.89 4.59
N SER A 109 -11.00 3.07 4.22
CA SER A 109 -10.30 4.34 4.41
C SER A 109 -10.50 4.93 5.80
N SER A 110 -9.50 5.66 6.30
CA SER A 110 -9.54 6.42 7.56
C SER A 110 -8.66 7.66 7.47
N ILE A 111 -9.10 8.76 8.07
CA ILE A 111 -8.34 10.02 8.18
C ILE A 111 -7.45 9.99 9.44
N MET A 112 -6.32 10.71 9.38
CA MET A 112 -5.44 10.96 10.51
C MET A 112 -6.05 12.03 11.43
N PRO A 113 -6.25 11.76 12.74
CA PRO A 113 -6.79 12.75 13.67
C PRO A 113 -6.01 14.07 13.65
N GLY A 114 -6.72 15.20 13.50
CA GLY A 114 -6.14 16.53 13.41
C GLY A 114 -5.47 16.89 12.07
N VAL A 115 -5.37 15.97 11.10
CA VAL A 115 -4.71 16.21 9.80
C VAL A 115 -5.62 15.73 8.66
N PRO A 116 -6.62 16.52 8.24
CA PRO A 116 -7.71 16.06 7.37
C PRO A 116 -7.29 15.67 5.95
N TYR A 117 -6.09 16.06 5.52
CA TYR A 117 -5.52 15.72 4.21
C TYR A 117 -4.65 14.45 4.23
N LEU A 118 -4.37 13.88 5.41
CA LEU A 118 -3.63 12.63 5.57
C LEU A 118 -4.52 11.50 6.08
N GLY A 119 -4.20 10.27 5.69
CA GLY A 119 -4.91 9.07 6.14
C GLY A 119 -4.38 7.80 5.50
N THR A 120 -5.06 6.69 5.76
CA THR A 120 -4.71 5.38 5.23
C THR A 120 -5.93 4.64 4.70
N CYS A 121 -5.70 3.72 3.78
CA CYS A 121 -6.70 2.75 3.36
C CYS A 121 -6.17 1.34 3.64
N LYS A 122 -6.92 0.55 4.42
CA LYS A 122 -6.76 -0.90 4.36
C LYS A 122 -7.19 -1.33 2.97
N PHE A 123 -6.38 -2.12 2.27
CA PHE A 123 -6.78 -2.68 0.97
C PHE A 123 -6.93 -4.21 0.98
N GLY A 124 -6.35 -4.89 1.97
CA GLY A 124 -6.64 -6.31 2.17
C GLY A 124 -6.28 -6.85 3.54
N GLU A 125 -6.65 -8.10 3.76
CA GLU A 125 -6.47 -8.81 5.02
C GLU A 125 -6.21 -10.31 4.80
N ILE A 126 -5.46 -10.91 5.72
CA ILE A 126 -5.03 -12.31 5.69
C ILE A 126 -5.26 -12.89 7.09
N VAL A 127 -6.07 -13.94 7.22
CA VAL A 127 -6.21 -14.66 8.50
C VAL A 127 -4.96 -15.53 8.72
N THR A 128 -4.16 -15.18 9.71
CA THR A 128 -2.91 -15.87 10.07
C THR A 128 -3.11 -16.97 11.10
N ASP A 129 -4.08 -16.82 12.01
CA ASP A 129 -4.32 -17.74 13.13
C ASP A 129 -5.82 -17.95 13.37
N ARG A 130 -6.19 -19.17 13.77
CA ARG A 130 -7.56 -19.53 14.18
C ARG A 130 -7.56 -20.10 15.60
N GLY A 131 -8.00 -19.32 16.57
CA GLY A 131 -8.43 -19.80 17.89
C GLY A 131 -9.96 -19.95 17.96
N HIS A 132 -10.48 -20.36 19.12
CA HIS A 132 -11.92 -20.54 19.33
C HIS A 132 -12.70 -19.21 19.32
N ASP A 133 -12.28 -18.20 20.10
CA ASP A 133 -12.95 -16.90 20.19
C ASP A 133 -12.14 -15.72 19.59
N LYS A 134 -10.91 -15.99 19.11
CA LYS A 134 -9.98 -14.97 18.62
C LYS A 134 -9.27 -15.42 17.35
N TYR A 135 -9.08 -14.49 16.41
CA TYR A 135 -8.35 -14.70 15.16
C TYR A 135 -7.13 -13.79 15.08
N GLY A 136 -6.03 -14.33 14.58
CA GLY A 136 -4.88 -13.54 14.16
C GLY A 136 -5.09 -13.10 12.71
N VAL A 137 -4.93 -11.80 12.45
CA VAL A 137 -5.13 -11.22 11.12
C VAL A 137 -4.01 -10.26 10.78
N ALA A 138 -3.32 -10.46 9.66
CA ALA A 138 -2.49 -9.41 9.07
C ALA A 138 -3.38 -8.50 8.21
N GLN A 139 -3.42 -7.21 8.52
CA GLN A 139 -4.12 -6.20 7.70
C GLN A 139 -3.09 -5.36 6.94
N ILE A 140 -3.35 -5.15 5.66
CA ILE A 140 -2.42 -4.50 4.70
C ILE A 140 -3.00 -3.15 4.29
N PHE A 141 -2.18 -2.10 4.38
CA PHE A 141 -2.58 -0.71 4.23
C PHE A 141 -1.67 0.05 3.26
N ILE A 142 -2.25 1.05 2.60
CA ILE A 142 -1.54 2.14 1.91
C ILE A 142 -1.81 3.46 2.63
N ALA A 143 -0.79 4.28 2.82
CA ALA A 143 -0.88 5.63 3.37
C ALA A 143 -0.52 6.68 2.32
N ASN A 144 -1.10 7.89 2.40
CA ASN A 144 -0.71 9.04 1.59
C ASN A 144 0.37 9.93 2.27
N PHE A 145 1.20 9.32 3.12
CA PHE A 145 2.35 9.91 3.80
C PHE A 145 3.35 8.81 4.21
N ASP A 146 4.59 9.17 4.55
CA ASP A 146 5.52 8.33 5.34
C ASP A 146 5.29 8.59 6.83
N GLY A 147 5.01 7.53 7.60
CA GLY A 147 4.84 7.62 9.04
C GLY A 147 5.37 6.39 9.75
N ASP A 148 5.96 6.58 10.94
CA ASP A 148 6.49 5.47 11.72
C ASP A 148 5.41 4.76 12.52
N LEU A 149 5.67 3.49 12.81
CA LEU A 149 4.74 2.58 13.47
C LEU A 149 5.23 2.29 14.89
N ASP A 150 4.49 2.76 15.90
CA ASP A 150 4.73 2.42 17.30
C ASP A 150 3.55 1.64 17.90
N THR A 151 3.67 0.32 17.83
CA THR A 151 2.64 -0.64 18.26
C THR A 151 2.41 -0.69 19.77
N ARG A 152 3.19 0.05 20.56
CA ARG A 152 2.96 0.29 22.00
C ARG A 152 1.69 1.11 22.22
N CYS A 153 1.41 2.05 21.32
CA CYS A 153 0.28 2.97 21.40
C CYS A 153 -0.98 2.37 20.75
N ALA A 154 -1.69 1.49 21.48
CA ALA A 154 -2.82 0.71 20.98
C ALA A 154 -3.89 1.50 20.19
N ASN A 155 -4.15 2.76 20.56
CA ASN A 155 -5.16 3.62 19.93
C ASN A 155 -4.61 4.53 18.82
N SER A 156 -3.29 4.67 18.68
CA SER A 156 -2.64 5.54 17.69
C SER A 156 -1.22 5.05 17.42
N TYR A 157 -1.13 3.93 16.71
CA TYR A 157 0.15 3.26 16.43
C TYR A 157 0.89 3.85 15.21
N LEU A 158 0.39 4.91 14.58
CA LEU A 158 0.89 5.44 13.31
C LEU A 158 1.08 6.96 13.38
N LYS A 159 2.30 7.43 13.16
CA LYS A 159 2.69 8.84 13.28
C LYS A 159 3.37 9.35 12.00
N PRO A 160 2.82 10.33 11.26
CA PRO A 160 3.51 10.93 10.12
C PRO A 160 4.88 11.50 10.48
N LYS A 161 5.88 11.34 9.60
CA LYS A 161 7.21 11.94 9.75
C LYS A 161 7.26 13.41 9.34
N GLY A 162 6.40 13.80 8.42
CA GLY A 162 6.31 15.14 7.85
C GLY A 162 4.86 15.52 7.57
N ARG A 163 4.67 16.65 6.88
CA ARG A 163 3.36 17.14 6.42
C ARG A 163 3.14 16.95 4.92
N ASP A 164 4.19 16.57 4.19
CA ASP A 164 4.18 16.40 2.75
C ASP A 164 3.43 15.13 2.33
N PHE A 165 2.84 15.17 1.13
CA PHE A 165 2.32 13.96 0.49
C PHE A 165 3.48 13.08 0.02
N ASP A 166 3.51 11.87 0.55
CA ASP A 166 4.40 10.77 0.17
C ASP A 166 3.54 9.50 0.09
N GLN A 167 4.13 8.32 -0.05
CA GLN A 167 3.40 7.07 0.15
C GLN A 167 4.24 6.05 0.93
N MET A 168 3.55 5.19 1.68
CA MET A 168 4.11 3.93 2.15
C MET A 168 3.05 2.85 2.16
N ILE A 169 3.49 1.61 2.03
CA ILE A 169 2.69 0.40 2.20
C ILE A 169 3.19 -0.29 3.46
N TYR A 170 2.26 -0.70 4.31
CA TYR A 170 2.59 -1.37 5.56
C TYR A 170 1.59 -2.48 5.90
N GLY A 171 2.06 -3.47 6.66
CA GLY A 171 1.23 -4.52 7.23
C GLY A 171 1.35 -4.53 8.74
N VAL A 172 0.23 -4.72 9.43
CA VAL A 172 0.20 -4.92 10.89
C VAL A 172 -0.55 -6.21 11.24
N HIS A 173 -0.01 -6.96 12.19
CA HIS A 173 -0.66 -8.12 12.78
C HIS A 173 -1.58 -7.67 13.92
N LEU A 174 -2.85 -8.03 13.83
CA LEU A 174 -3.89 -7.72 14.80
C LEU A 174 -4.45 -9.01 15.39
N ILE A 175 -4.93 -8.93 16.63
CA ILE A 175 -5.84 -9.90 17.21
C ILE A 175 -7.25 -9.31 17.05
N VAL A 176 -8.17 -10.08 16.50
CA VAL A 176 -9.60 -9.73 16.43
C VAL A 176 -10.43 -10.78 17.18
N ASP A 177 -11.63 -10.39 17.64
CA ASP A 177 -12.61 -11.33 18.15
C ASP A 177 -13.32 -12.10 17.03
N ARG A 178 -14.23 -13.01 17.41
CA ARG A 178 -15.05 -13.79 16.46
C ARG A 178 -15.98 -12.97 15.56
N PHE A 179 -16.17 -11.68 15.82
CA PHE A 179 -16.94 -10.74 15.00
C PHE A 179 -16.04 -9.81 14.15
N GLY A 180 -14.71 -10.01 14.19
CA GLY A 180 -13.75 -9.18 13.47
C GLY A 180 -13.43 -7.83 14.14
N LYS A 181 -13.89 -7.61 15.38
CA LYS A 181 -13.56 -6.40 16.15
C LYS A 181 -12.10 -6.47 16.62
N PRO A 182 -11.28 -5.43 16.40
CA PRO A 182 -9.92 -5.39 16.95
C PRO A 182 -9.89 -5.49 18.47
N LEU A 183 -9.09 -6.42 18.98
CA LEU A 183 -8.76 -6.59 20.40
C LEU A 183 -7.39 -6.01 20.75
N GLY A 184 -6.50 -5.86 19.77
CA GLY A 184 -5.17 -5.26 19.93
C GLY A 184 -4.21 -5.65 18.82
N ILE A 185 -2.98 -5.14 18.88
CA ILE A 185 -1.88 -5.51 17.98
C ILE A 185 -1.23 -6.81 18.48
N ASN A 186 -1.04 -7.77 17.59
CA ASN A 186 -0.41 -9.05 17.90
C ASN A 186 1.12 -8.90 17.93
N ARG A 187 1.65 -8.36 19.03
CA ARG A 187 3.08 -8.01 19.18
C ARG A 187 4.05 -9.20 19.07
N SER A 188 3.59 -10.45 19.17
CA SER A 188 4.41 -11.65 19.00
C SER A 188 4.65 -12.07 17.54
N ARG A 189 4.06 -11.36 16.56
CA ARG A 189 4.30 -11.59 15.12
C ARG A 189 5.02 -10.40 14.48
N GLY A 190 5.97 -10.68 13.59
CA GLY A 190 6.76 -9.65 12.91
C GLY A 190 7.66 -8.88 13.89
N SER A 191 7.95 -7.62 13.59
CA SER A 191 8.65 -6.71 14.51
C SER A 191 7.63 -6.02 15.40
N GLU A 192 7.42 -6.52 16.62
CA GLU A 192 6.48 -5.95 17.60
C GLU A 192 5.05 -5.79 17.05
N GLY A 193 4.60 -6.67 16.16
CA GLY A 193 3.29 -6.60 15.50
C GLY A 193 3.27 -5.86 14.17
N VAL A 194 4.37 -5.22 13.75
CA VAL A 194 4.56 -4.74 12.38
C VAL A 194 5.00 -5.92 11.51
N ALA A 195 4.20 -6.24 10.49
CA ALA A 195 4.55 -7.26 9.50
C ALA A 195 5.64 -6.72 8.55
N PHE A 196 5.43 -5.50 8.04
CA PHE A 196 6.41 -4.75 7.24
C PHE A 196 6.01 -3.27 7.13
N LYS A 197 6.96 -2.42 6.72
CA LYS A 197 6.76 -1.05 6.24
C LYS A 197 7.75 -0.81 5.09
N THR A 198 7.28 -0.30 3.95
CA THR A 198 8.12 0.02 2.80
C THR A 198 7.51 1.12 1.92
N LYS A 199 8.32 1.72 1.03
CA LYS A 199 7.86 2.56 -0.10
C LYS A 199 8.06 1.88 -1.45
N ASP A 200 8.78 0.75 -1.46
CA ASP A 200 9.10 -0.03 -2.64
C ASP A 200 7.99 -1.06 -2.91
N LEU A 201 7.39 -1.01 -4.09
CA LEU A 201 6.26 -1.86 -4.47
C LEU A 201 6.65 -3.33 -4.61
N THR A 202 7.89 -3.63 -5.02
CA THR A 202 8.39 -4.99 -5.19
C THR A 202 8.62 -5.64 -3.83
N GLU A 203 9.25 -4.92 -2.90
CA GLU A 203 9.36 -5.35 -1.49
C GLU A 203 7.97 -5.53 -0.85
N ALA A 204 7.02 -4.62 -1.10
CA ALA A 204 5.65 -4.77 -0.62
C ALA A 204 5.00 -6.05 -1.17
N LEU A 205 5.15 -6.35 -2.46
CA LEU A 205 4.63 -7.57 -3.08
C LEU A 205 5.25 -8.82 -2.45
N TYR A 206 6.58 -8.88 -2.25
CA TYR A 206 7.22 -10.03 -1.61
C TYR A 206 6.76 -10.23 -0.16
N GLN A 207 6.56 -9.16 0.61
CA GLN A 207 6.04 -9.24 1.97
C GLN A 207 4.58 -9.73 2.00
N ILE A 208 3.71 -9.17 1.16
CA ILE A 208 2.30 -9.59 1.05
C ILE A 208 2.20 -11.04 0.54
N ALA A 209 2.99 -11.43 -0.46
CA ALA A 209 3.06 -12.80 -0.97
C ALA A 209 3.53 -13.79 0.10
N SER A 210 4.54 -13.42 0.91
CA SER A 210 5.04 -14.26 2.00
C SER A 210 3.97 -14.47 3.08
N VAL A 211 3.38 -13.39 3.60
CA VAL A 211 2.34 -13.46 4.66
C VAL A 211 1.06 -14.15 4.16
N SER A 212 0.69 -13.98 2.88
CA SER A 212 -0.56 -14.54 2.33
C SER A 212 -0.45 -16.00 1.88
N SER A 213 0.73 -16.48 1.47
CA SER A 213 0.95 -17.88 1.09
C SER A 213 1.48 -18.75 2.25
N GLY A 214 2.25 -18.15 3.17
CA GLY A 214 3.04 -18.86 4.18
C GLY A 214 4.44 -19.27 3.71
N LEU A 215 4.82 -18.94 2.47
CA LEU A 215 6.16 -19.18 1.93
C LEU A 215 7.14 -18.10 2.42
N SER A 216 8.40 -18.46 2.63
CA SER A 216 9.48 -17.49 2.85
C SER A 216 9.80 -16.68 1.58
N LYS A 217 10.38 -15.49 1.74
CA LYS A 217 10.93 -14.73 0.59
C LYS A 217 11.95 -15.54 -0.22
N GLY A 218 12.75 -16.38 0.45
CA GLY A 218 13.72 -17.27 -0.20
C GLY A 218 13.05 -18.25 -1.16
N GLU A 219 11.98 -18.93 -0.74
CA GLU A 219 11.19 -19.81 -1.60
C GLU A 219 10.49 -19.07 -2.73
N LEU A 220 9.98 -17.86 -2.49
CA LEU A 220 9.38 -17.02 -3.53
C LEU A 220 10.43 -16.65 -4.60
N HIS A 221 11.62 -16.21 -4.21
CA HIS A 221 12.73 -15.95 -5.13
C HIS A 221 13.20 -17.22 -5.85
N GLN A 222 13.27 -18.38 -5.19
CA GLN A 222 13.66 -19.65 -5.81
C GLN A 222 12.63 -20.13 -6.85
N ARG A 223 11.33 -20.01 -6.56
CA ARG A 223 10.25 -20.33 -7.52
C ARG A 223 10.32 -19.43 -8.76
N LEU A 224 10.71 -18.16 -8.62
CA LEU A 224 10.96 -17.25 -9.74
C LEU A 224 12.30 -17.53 -10.46
N GLY A 225 13.32 -18.00 -9.74
CA GLY A 225 14.63 -18.35 -10.30
C GLY A 225 14.63 -19.66 -11.10
N ALA A 226 13.80 -20.64 -10.71
CA ALA A 226 13.62 -21.89 -11.44
C ALA A 226 13.02 -21.65 -12.84
N VAL A 227 12.08 -20.71 -12.96
CA VAL A 227 11.42 -20.28 -14.21
C VAL A 227 12.38 -19.55 -15.18
N ARG A 228 13.63 -19.26 -14.75
CA ARG A 228 14.68 -18.69 -15.61
C ARG A 228 15.68 -19.72 -16.17
N LYS A 229 15.47 -21.02 -15.92
CA LYS A 229 16.41 -22.11 -16.29
C LYS A 229 15.82 -23.25 -17.11
N GLY A 230 14.55 -23.14 -17.49
CA GLY A 230 13.86 -24.01 -18.46
C GLY A 230 13.15 -23.15 -19.51
#